data_AF-A0A8S3JVD0-F1
#
_entry.id   AF-A0A8S3JVD0-F1
#
_cell.length_a   1.000
_cell.length_b   1.000
_cell.length_c   1.000
_cell.angle_alpha   90.00
_cell.angle_beta   90.00
_cell.angle_gamma   90.00
#
_symmetry.space_group_name_H-M   'P 1'
#
loop_
_entity.id
_entity.type
_entity.pdbx_description
1 polymer ?
#
loop_
_entity_poly.entity_id
_entity_poly.type
_entity_poly.pdbx_seq_one_letter_code
_entity_poly.pdbx_strand_id
1 'polypeptide(L)'
;EKQATTKTANLFHKMLCNFKFYSSFEINDTTGETLSQNEMMEKHYEKVLQLQSAIFKHFRDEMPTFPLQNIQSIDKREILNEEFDKLSDSQLNSIAASLQPPIQIDNRELLIEVLISIHERIQSHLQVISFKTTCSIDYKTIDHQHRI
;
A
#
# COMPACT_ATOMS: atom_id res chain seq x y z
N GLU A 1 -12.33 -32.99 -7.38
CA GLU A 1 -11.81 -32.24 -6.21
C GLU A 1 -11.15 -30.90 -6.56
N LYS A 2 -10.20 -30.83 -7.51
CA LYS A 2 -9.49 -29.56 -7.85
C LYS A 2 -10.37 -28.34 -8.19
N GLN A 3 -11.58 -28.54 -8.72
CA GLN A 3 -12.46 -27.43 -9.12
C GLN A 3 -13.24 -26.80 -7.95
N ALA A 4 -13.45 -27.54 -6.85
CA ALA A 4 -14.12 -27.02 -5.66
C ALA A 4 -13.20 -26.10 -4.86
N THR A 5 -11.92 -26.48 -4.72
CA THR A 5 -10.90 -25.66 -4.06
C THR A 5 -10.66 -24.34 -4.81
N THR A 6 -10.69 -24.33 -6.14
CA THR A 6 -10.58 -23.09 -6.94
C THR A 6 -11.76 -22.15 -6.74
N LYS A 7 -13.00 -22.65 -6.63
CA LYS A 7 -14.18 -21.81 -6.36
C LYS A 7 -14.10 -21.17 -4.98
N THR A 8 -13.69 -21.93 -3.96
CA THR A 8 -13.50 -21.42 -2.60
C THR A 8 -12.38 -20.39 -2.53
N ALA A 9 -11.24 -20.64 -3.19
CA ALA A 9 -10.13 -19.70 -3.27
C ALA A 9 -10.54 -18.38 -3.97
N ASN A 10 -11.31 -18.48 -5.05
CA ASN A 10 -11.84 -17.30 -5.76
C ASN A 10 -12.81 -16.48 -4.90
N LEU A 11 -13.66 -17.13 -4.10
CA LEU A 11 -14.56 -16.44 -3.18
C LEU A 11 -13.78 -15.71 -2.09
N PHE A 12 -12.81 -16.39 -1.48
CA PHE A 12 -11.96 -15.79 -0.46
C PHE A 12 -11.18 -14.59 -1.00
N HIS A 13 -10.61 -14.72 -2.21
CA HIS A 13 -9.94 -13.61 -2.88
C HIS A 13 -10.87 -12.40 -3.07
N LYS A 14 -12.12 -12.62 -3.53
CA LYS A 14 -13.12 -11.54 -3.65
C LYS A 14 -13.41 -10.87 -2.29
N MET A 15 -13.54 -11.66 -1.23
CA MET A 15 -13.75 -11.12 0.13
C MET A 15 -12.55 -10.31 0.61
N LEU A 16 -11.33 -10.78 0.39
CA LEU A 16 -10.10 -10.06 0.71
C LEU A 16 -9.98 -8.75 -0.08
N CYS A 17 -10.33 -8.75 -1.37
CA CYS A 17 -10.35 -7.52 -2.17
C CYS A 17 -11.33 -6.48 -1.59
N ASN A 18 -12.51 -6.92 -1.17
CA ASN A 18 -13.48 -6.03 -0.53
C ASN A 18 -12.96 -5.54 0.84
N PHE A 19 -12.37 -6.44 1.63
CA PHE A 19 -11.79 -6.07 2.92
C PHE A 19 -10.69 -5.01 2.77
N LYS A 20 -9.74 -5.21 1.84
CA LYS A 20 -8.67 -4.24 1.54
C LYS A 20 -9.23 -2.87 1.13
N PHE A 21 -10.34 -2.87 0.40
CA PHE A 21 -10.99 -1.63 -0.01
C PHE A 21 -11.55 -0.85 1.20
N TYR A 22 -12.26 -1.53 2.10
CA TYR A 22 -12.87 -0.87 3.25
C TYR A 22 -11.87 -0.58 4.39
N SER A 23 -10.79 -1.34 4.52
CA SER A 23 -9.77 -1.11 5.56
C SER A 23 -9.01 0.20 5.36
N SER A 24 -8.95 0.69 4.12
CA SER A 24 -8.23 1.92 3.75
C SER A 24 -9.18 3.04 3.34
N PHE A 25 -10.44 2.97 3.78
CA PHE A 25 -11.46 3.91 3.35
C PHE A 25 -11.19 5.33 3.91
N GLU A 26 -11.41 6.36 3.09
CA GLU A 26 -11.14 7.77 3.43
C GLU A 26 -12.23 8.33 4.38
N ILE A 27 -12.30 7.81 5.60
CA ILE A 27 -13.23 8.27 6.64
C ILE A 27 -12.48 8.56 7.93
N ASN A 28 -12.98 9.53 8.69
CA ASN A 28 -12.57 9.76 10.06
C ASN A 28 -13.28 8.78 11.01
N ASP A 29 -12.53 7.95 11.72
CA ASP A 29 -13.08 6.92 12.63
C ASP A 29 -13.89 7.50 13.81
N THR A 30 -13.67 8.78 14.16
CA THR A 30 -14.35 9.44 15.29
C THR A 30 -15.60 10.20 14.85
N THR A 31 -15.51 10.99 13.77
CA THR A 31 -16.62 11.83 13.30
C THR A 31 -17.50 11.14 12.26
N GLY A 32 -16.99 10.12 11.58
CA GLY A 32 -17.65 9.46 10.45
C GLY A 32 -17.66 10.29 9.17
N GLU A 33 -16.99 11.45 9.15
CA GLU A 33 -16.91 12.32 7.97
C GLU A 33 -15.89 11.78 6.96
N THR A 34 -16.12 12.08 5.69
CA THR A 34 -15.17 11.74 4.62
C THR A 34 -13.91 12.57 4.74
N LEU A 35 -12.73 11.94 4.62
CA LEU A 35 -11.46 12.64 4.56
C LEU A 35 -11.32 13.35 3.21
N SER A 36 -10.85 14.59 3.24
CA SER A 36 -10.43 15.31 2.04
C SER A 36 -9.15 14.71 1.46
N GLN A 37 -8.93 14.90 0.15
CA GLN A 37 -7.69 14.49 -0.52
C GLN A 37 -6.45 15.08 0.16
N ASN A 38 -6.55 16.32 0.66
CA ASN A 38 -5.43 16.97 1.37
C ASN A 38 -5.13 16.27 2.70
N GLU A 39 -6.16 15.92 3.48
CA GLU A 39 -5.99 15.25 4.78
C GLU A 39 -5.44 13.83 4.61
N MET A 40 -5.86 13.11 3.56
CA MET A 40 -5.27 11.83 3.22
C MET A 40 -3.79 11.98 2.84
N MET A 41 -3.48 12.96 2.02
CA MET A 41 -2.12 13.22 1.57
C MET A 41 -1.22 13.62 2.75
N GLU A 42 -1.72 14.44 3.67
CA GLU A 42 -1.04 14.80 4.92
C GLU A 42 -0.73 13.56 5.77
N LYS A 43 -1.71 12.69 6.01
CA LYS A 43 -1.50 11.41 6.72
C LYS A 43 -0.48 10.50 6.02
N HIS A 44 -0.46 10.48 4.69
CA HIS A 44 0.54 9.73 3.93
C HIS A 44 1.94 10.32 4.11
N TYR A 45 2.07 11.64 3.97
CA TYR A 45 3.34 12.33 4.17
C TYR A 45 3.88 12.15 5.58
N GLU A 46 3.04 12.19 6.61
CA GLU A 46 3.44 11.91 7.99
C GLU A 46 4.07 10.52 8.14
N LYS A 47 3.45 9.48 7.55
CA LYS A 47 3.99 8.12 7.60
C LYS A 47 5.36 8.02 6.92
N VAL A 48 5.51 8.60 5.73
CA VAL A 48 6.79 8.57 5.00
C VAL A 48 7.85 9.38 5.73
N LEU A 49 7.49 10.54 6.31
CA LEU A 49 8.41 11.35 7.11
C LEU A 49 8.86 10.64 8.39
N GLN A 50 7.97 9.87 9.03
CA GLN A 50 8.33 9.03 10.17
C GLN A 50 9.35 7.97 9.74
N LEU A 51 9.16 7.32 8.59
CA LEU A 51 10.12 6.36 8.03
C LEU A 51 11.47 7.02 7.71
N GLN A 52 11.47 8.15 7.01
CA GLN A 52 12.70 8.89 6.71
C GLN A 52 13.43 9.30 7.99
N SER A 53 12.69 9.77 9.00
CA SER A 53 13.24 10.15 10.29
C SER A 53 13.83 8.96 11.06
N ALA A 54 13.16 7.81 11.02
CA ALA A 54 13.63 6.57 11.61
C ALA A 54 14.95 6.11 10.97
N ILE A 55 14.99 6.07 9.64
CA ILE A 55 16.18 5.68 8.87
C ILE A 55 17.32 6.68 9.11
N PHE A 56 17.03 7.99 9.12
CA PHE A 56 18.06 9.00 9.36
C PHE A 56 18.69 8.92 10.76
N LYS A 57 17.91 8.50 11.78
CA LYS A 57 18.38 8.38 13.16
C LYS A 57 19.22 7.12 13.38
N HIS A 58 18.81 6.00 12.80
CA HIS A 58 19.38 4.69 13.12
C HIS A 58 20.28 4.10 12.02
N PHE A 59 20.11 4.52 10.76
CA PHE A 59 20.70 3.90 9.56
C PHE A 59 21.31 4.92 8.59
N ARG A 60 21.93 5.97 9.13
CA ARG A 60 22.57 7.01 8.31
C ARG A 60 23.71 6.44 7.47
N ASP A 61 24.44 5.45 7.99
CA ASP A 61 25.65 4.92 7.34
C ASP A 61 25.30 4.01 6.17
N GLU A 62 24.19 3.26 6.26
CA GLU A 62 23.77 2.31 5.23
C GLU A 62 22.91 2.96 4.13
N MET A 63 22.07 3.93 4.50
CA MET A 63 21.17 4.63 3.58
C MET A 63 21.27 6.15 3.75
N PRO A 64 22.41 6.77 3.39
CA PRO A 64 22.60 8.21 3.59
C PRO A 64 21.72 9.07 2.67
N THR A 65 21.39 8.56 1.49
CA THR A 65 20.64 9.31 0.46
C THR A 65 19.13 9.18 0.62
N PHE A 66 18.63 8.04 1.12
CA PHE A 66 17.20 7.75 1.20
C PHE A 66 16.40 8.77 2.02
N PRO A 67 16.82 9.18 3.23
CA PRO A 67 16.07 10.16 4.03
C PRO A 67 16.03 11.56 3.43
N LEU A 68 16.91 11.86 2.47
CA LEU A 68 17.03 13.17 1.84
C LEU A 68 16.29 13.28 0.50
N GLN A 69 15.82 12.14 -0.03
CA GLN A 69 15.08 12.11 -1.28
C GLN A 69 13.67 12.68 -1.14
N ASN A 70 13.11 13.13 -2.26
CA ASN A 70 11.72 13.57 -2.34
C ASN A 70 10.79 12.37 -2.08
N ILE A 71 9.75 12.60 -1.27
CA ILE A 71 8.73 11.60 -0.92
C ILE A 71 8.08 10.96 -2.16
N GLN A 72 7.82 11.72 -3.23
CA GLN A 72 7.26 11.19 -4.49
C GLN A 72 8.20 10.26 -5.27
N SER A 73 9.49 10.28 -4.93
CA SER A 73 10.46 9.32 -5.46
C SER A 73 10.55 8.09 -4.58
N ILE A 74 10.24 8.21 -3.28
CA ILE A 74 10.38 7.13 -2.31
C ILE A 74 9.11 6.29 -2.24
N ASP A 75 7.93 6.88 -2.37
CA ASP A 75 6.61 6.23 -2.21
C ASP A 75 6.29 5.17 -3.28
N LYS A 76 7.20 4.92 -4.23
CA LYS A 76 7.07 3.87 -5.25
C LYS A 76 7.45 2.52 -4.68
N ARG A 77 6.59 1.55 -4.91
CA ARG A 77 6.73 0.18 -4.43
C ARG A 77 8.06 -0.46 -4.83
N GLU A 78 8.48 -0.24 -6.08
CA GLU A 78 9.72 -0.81 -6.63
C GLU A 78 10.94 -0.26 -5.89
N ILE A 79 10.96 1.04 -5.62
CA ILE A 79 12.08 1.72 -4.95
C ILE A 79 12.16 1.29 -3.49
N LEU A 80 11.03 1.24 -2.77
CA LEU A 80 11.01 0.74 -1.39
C LEU A 80 11.51 -0.69 -1.30
N ASN A 81 11.13 -1.55 -2.26
CA ASN A 81 11.55 -2.94 -2.27
C ASN A 81 13.06 -3.06 -2.52
N GLU A 82 13.60 -2.34 -3.51
CA GLU A 82 15.03 -2.34 -3.80
C GLU A 82 15.88 -1.84 -2.63
N GLU A 83 15.40 -0.82 -1.91
CA GLU A 83 16.09 -0.29 -0.74
C GLU A 83 16.02 -1.27 0.44
N PHE A 84 14.83 -1.78 0.78
CA PHE A 84 14.68 -2.71 1.91
C PHE A 84 15.36 -4.06 1.68
N ASP A 85 15.49 -4.52 0.44
CA ASP A 85 16.18 -5.78 0.14
C ASP A 85 17.69 -5.71 0.44
N LYS A 86 18.31 -4.52 0.35
CA LYS A 86 19.73 -4.30 0.70
C LYS A 86 19.99 -4.38 2.21
N LEU A 87 18.96 -4.31 3.05
CA LEU A 87 19.09 -4.28 4.51
C LEU A 87 19.14 -5.68 5.11
N SER A 88 19.90 -5.82 6.21
CA SER A 88 19.91 -7.03 7.04
C SER A 88 18.66 -7.14 7.93
N ASP A 89 18.35 -8.35 8.38
CA ASP A 89 17.17 -8.63 9.22
C ASP A 89 17.17 -7.82 10.53
N SER A 90 18.34 -7.64 11.15
CA SER A 90 18.47 -6.84 12.37
C SER A 90 18.14 -5.36 12.14
N GLN A 91 18.50 -4.83 10.97
CA GLN A 91 18.23 -3.44 10.59
C GLN A 91 16.76 -3.25 10.29
N LEU A 92 16.15 -4.14 9.50
CA LEU A 92 14.71 -4.10 9.21
C LEU A 92 13.86 -4.14 10.49
N ASN A 93 14.19 -5.02 11.43
CA ASN A 93 13.50 -5.09 12.72
C ASN A 93 13.67 -3.82 13.56
N SER A 94 14.83 -3.18 13.50
CA SER A 94 15.09 -1.93 14.22
C SER A 94 14.32 -0.76 13.62
N ILE A 95 14.24 -0.67 12.28
CA ILE A 95 13.37 0.30 11.60
C ILE A 95 11.92 0.07 12.00
N ALA A 96 11.45 -1.16 11.90
CA ALA A 96 10.09 -1.56 12.24
C ALA A 96 9.71 -1.22 13.69
N ALA A 97 10.64 -1.38 14.63
CA ALA A 97 10.47 -1.01 16.03
C ALA A 97 10.46 0.51 16.28
N SER A 98 11.13 1.29 15.42
CA SER A 98 11.21 2.76 15.55
C SER A 98 9.99 3.49 14.96
N LEU A 99 9.19 2.80 14.13
CA LEU A 99 7.94 3.32 13.58
C LEU A 99 6.84 3.37 14.66
N GLN A 100 5.82 4.19 14.41
CA GLN A 100 4.67 4.35 15.29
C GLN A 100 3.37 4.03 14.52
N PRO A 101 2.67 2.93 14.85
CA PRO A 101 2.98 1.93 15.89
C PRO A 101 4.18 1.03 15.55
N PRO A 102 4.85 0.45 16.56
CA PRO A 102 5.96 -0.47 16.32
C PRO A 102 5.48 -1.77 15.70
N ILE A 103 6.23 -2.28 14.72
CA ILE A 103 5.92 -3.49 13.97
C ILE A 103 6.91 -4.57 14.39
N GLN A 104 6.41 -5.74 14.79
CA GLN A 104 7.22 -6.90 15.18
C GLN A 104 6.76 -8.13 14.42
N ILE A 105 7.59 -8.60 13.49
CA ILE A 105 7.28 -9.71 12.59
C ILE A 105 8.56 -10.52 12.38
N ASP A 106 8.51 -11.82 12.67
CA ASP A 106 9.68 -12.69 12.59
C ASP A 106 10.06 -13.05 11.13
N ASN A 107 9.08 -13.08 10.23
CA ASN A 107 9.31 -13.44 8.83
C ASN A 107 9.78 -12.21 8.02
N ARG A 108 10.99 -12.27 7.46
CA ARG A 108 11.61 -11.20 6.66
C ARG A 108 10.76 -10.77 5.47
N GLU A 109 10.29 -11.71 4.65
CA GLU A 109 9.51 -11.42 3.44
C GLU A 109 8.21 -10.69 3.79
N LEU A 110 7.54 -11.15 4.85
CA LEU A 110 6.31 -10.53 5.32
C LEU A 110 6.57 -9.16 5.96
N LEU A 111 7.68 -9.00 6.69
CA LEU A 111 8.06 -7.71 7.26
C LEU A 111 8.31 -6.66 6.18
N ILE A 112 9.05 -7.01 5.13
CA ILE A 112 9.29 -6.12 3.98
C ILE A 112 7.96 -5.76 3.31
N GLU A 113 7.12 -6.75 3.02
CA GLU A 113 5.81 -6.53 2.41
C GLU A 113 4.92 -5.58 3.22
N VAL A 114 4.92 -5.73 4.56
CA VAL A 114 4.18 -4.85 5.47
C VAL A 114 4.75 -3.44 5.46
N LEU A 115 6.08 -3.29 5.54
CA LEU A 115 6.74 -1.98 5.49
C LEU A 115 6.43 -1.27 4.18
N ILE A 116 6.50 -1.97 3.06
CA ILE A 116 6.14 -1.45 1.74
C ILE A 116 4.66 -1.04 1.74
N SER A 117 3.75 -1.92 2.14
CA SER A 117 2.31 -1.64 2.10
C SER A 117 1.87 -0.45 2.96
N ILE A 118 2.64 -0.11 4.01
CA ILE A 118 2.33 1.03 4.89
C ILE A 118 2.79 2.37 4.26
N HIS A 119 3.93 2.36 3.56
CA HIS A 119 4.58 3.57 3.05
C HIS A 119 4.40 3.77 1.54
N GLU A 120 3.83 2.80 0.84
CA GLU A 120 3.46 2.91 -0.57
C GLU A 120 2.46 4.05 -0.79
N ARG A 121 2.57 4.68 -1.96
CA ARG A 121 1.68 5.75 -2.40
C ARG A 121 0.21 5.36 -2.28
N ILE A 122 -0.55 6.20 -1.58
CA ILE A 122 -2.00 6.07 -1.50
C ILE A 122 -2.64 6.60 -2.79
N GLN A 123 -3.52 5.80 -3.40
CA GLN A 123 -4.40 6.24 -4.48
C GLN A 123 -5.75 6.62 -3.88
N SER A 124 -6.33 7.76 -4.31
CA SER A 124 -7.65 8.16 -3.81
C SER A 124 -8.75 7.21 -4.29
N HIS A 125 -9.78 7.01 -3.49
CA HIS A 125 -10.91 6.15 -3.84
C HIS A 125 -11.62 6.62 -5.11
N LEU A 126 -11.74 7.93 -5.30
CA LEU A 126 -12.30 8.50 -6.53
C LEU A 126 -11.48 8.11 -7.77
N GLN A 127 -10.15 8.11 -7.66
CA GLN A 127 -9.29 7.62 -8.74
C GLN A 127 -9.49 6.13 -8.97
N VAL A 128 -9.47 5.31 -7.91
CA VAL A 128 -9.65 3.85 -8.02
C VAL A 128 -10.99 3.48 -8.65
N ILE A 129 -12.08 4.14 -8.25
CA ILE A 129 -13.42 3.93 -8.81
C ILE A 129 -13.44 4.36 -10.28
N SER A 130 -12.92 5.56 -10.59
CA SER A 130 -12.83 6.06 -11.96
C SER A 130 -12.13 5.05 -12.88
N PHE A 131 -10.94 4.56 -12.51
CA PHE A 131 -10.19 3.56 -13.29
C PHE A 131 -10.94 2.23 -13.48
N LYS A 132 -11.67 1.76 -12.46
CA LYS A 132 -12.47 0.52 -12.56
C LYS A 132 -13.70 0.69 -13.44
N THR A 133 -14.33 1.86 -13.39
CA THR A 133 -15.49 2.17 -14.23
C THR A 133 -15.09 2.36 -15.69
N THR A 134 -13.99 3.05 -15.99
CA THR A 134 -13.54 3.27 -17.37
C THR A 134 -13.16 1.97 -18.07
N CYS A 135 -12.54 1.02 -17.36
CA CYS A 135 -12.29 -0.31 -17.90
C CYS A 135 -13.58 -1.11 -18.17
N SER A 136 -14.66 -0.88 -17.41
CA SER A 136 -15.95 -1.58 -17.63
C SER A 136 -16.79 -1.01 -18.77
N ILE A 137 -16.48 0.18 -19.29
CA ILE A 137 -17.24 0.82 -20.38
C ILE A 137 -16.88 0.20 -21.75
N ASP A 138 -15.73 -0.47 -21.87
CA ASP A 138 -15.31 -1.10 -23.14
C ASP A 138 -15.83 -2.53 -23.35
N TYR A 139 -16.28 -3.25 -22.31
CA TYR A 139 -16.72 -4.65 -22.45
C TYR A 139 -18.22 -4.85 -22.69
N LYS A 140 -19.01 -3.78 -22.87
CA LYS A 140 -20.46 -3.88 -23.11
C LYS A 140 -20.98 -3.26 -24.40
N THR A 141 -20.11 -2.71 -25.25
CA THR A 141 -20.57 -2.01 -26.48
C THR A 141 -20.35 -2.82 -27.78
N ILE A 142 -19.86 -4.07 -27.72
CA ILE A 142 -19.55 -4.84 -28.94
C ILE A 142 -20.56 -5.96 -29.27
N ASP A 143 -21.53 -6.27 -28.40
CA ASP A 143 -22.34 -7.51 -28.57
C ASP A 143 -23.78 -7.33 -29.09
N HIS A 144 -24.08 -6.27 -29.87
CA HIS A 144 -25.45 -6.06 -30.39
C HIS A 144 -25.60 -5.63 -31.87
N GLN A 145 -24.60 -5.84 -32.74
CA GLN A 145 -24.73 -5.45 -34.17
C GLN A 145 -24.47 -6.57 -35.20
N HIS A 146 -24.38 -7.85 -34.83
CA HIS A 146 -24.39 -8.96 -35.80
C HIS A 146 -25.37 -10.06 -35.40
N ARG A 147 -26.66 -9.73 -35.45
CA ARG A 147 -27.72 -10.73 -35.63
C ARG A 147 -28.91 -10.10 -36.36
N ILE A 148 -28.78 -10.00 -37.67
CA ILE A 148 -29.71 -10.33 -38.77
C ILE A 148 -29.10 -9.75 -40.04
#